data_AF-A0A0Q7NKQ4-F1
#
_entry.id   AF-A0A0Q7NKQ4-F1
#
_cell.length_a   1.000
_cell.length_b   1.000
_cell.length_c   1.000
_cell.angle_alpha   90.00
_cell.angle_beta   90.00
_cell.angle_gamma   90.00
#
_symmetry.space_group_name_H-M   'P 1'
#
loop_
_entity.id
_entity.type
_entity.pdbx_description
1 polymer ?
#
loop_
_entity_poly.entity_id
_entity_poly.type
_entity_poly.pdbx_seq_one_letter_code
_entity_poly.pdbx_strand_id
1 'polypeptide(L)' 'MTASALVKESDLHRMAKIAKRDGVRVEIEINGTIIRIAPDIPDINSPKKIDKKPKDFASFADWQAWRDQERAREIQRRS' A
#
# COMPACT_ATOMS: atom_id res chain seq x y z
N MET A 1 33.84 13.39 0.27
CA MET A 1 32.74 14.03 1.00
C MET A 1 31.57 13.06 1.01
N THR A 2 31.18 12.53 2.17
CA THR A 2 29.97 11.72 2.30
C THR A 2 28.80 12.69 2.40
N ALA A 3 27.81 12.57 1.53
CA ALA A 3 26.63 13.41 1.58
C ALA A 3 25.97 13.25 2.95
N SER A 4 25.69 14.37 3.63
CA SER A 4 24.99 14.32 4.91
C SER A 4 23.62 13.69 4.70
N ALA A 5 23.25 12.74 5.56
CA ALA A 5 21.94 12.12 5.48
C ALA A 5 20.84 13.18 5.61
N LEU A 6 19.80 13.09 4.76
CA LEU A 6 18.64 13.99 4.78
C LEU A 6 17.97 14.04 6.16
N VAL A 7 18.00 12.93 6.89
CA VAL A 7 17.47 12.79 8.25
C VAL A 7 18.46 11.99 9.10
N LYS A 8 18.61 12.40 10.36
CA LYS A 8 19.43 11.67 11.34
C LYS A 8 18.70 10.41 11.80
N GLU A 9 19.44 9.33 12.04
CA GLU A 9 18.89 8.08 12.59
C GLU A 9 18.10 8.30 13.89
N SER A 10 18.59 9.17 14.78
CA SER A 10 17.90 9.53 16.02
C SER A 10 16.51 10.12 15.80
N ASP A 11 16.33 10.83 14.69
CA ASP A 11 15.05 11.47 14.35
C ASP A 11 14.06 10.44 13.82
N LEU A 12 14.50 9.54 12.94
CA LEU A 12 13.71 8.38 12.48
C LEU A 12 13.23 7.52 13.66
N HIS A 13 14.09 7.25 14.64
CA HIS A 13 13.70 6.51 15.84
C HIS A 13 12.63 7.22 16.66
N ARG A 14 12.69 8.56 16.79
CA ARG A 14 11.66 9.34 17.49
C ARG A 14 10.34 9.30 16.74
N MET A 15 10.38 9.50 15.42
CA MET A 15 9.19 9.42 14.57
C MET A 15 8.55 8.04 14.63
N ALA A 16 9.34 6.96 14.55
CA ALA A 16 8.86 5.59 14.68
C ALA A 16 8.21 5.35 16.06
N LYS A 17 8.77 5.91 17.13
CA LYS A 17 8.21 5.80 18.48
C LYS A 17 6.86 6.50 18.60
N ILE A 18 6.71 7.69 18.00
CA ILE A 18 5.44 8.44 17.93
C ILE A 18 4.42 7.66 17.10
N ALA A 19 4.81 7.23 15.90
CA ALA A 19 3.98 6.47 14.99
C ALA A 19 3.42 5.19 15.65
N LYS A 20 4.28 4.46 16.37
CA LYS A 20 3.90 3.26 17.12
C LYS A 20 3.02 3.55 18.34
N ARG A 21 3.32 4.61 19.10
CA ARG A 21 2.57 4.98 20.32
C ARG A 21 1.16 5.44 19.99
N ASP A 22 1.04 6.32 19.01
CA ASP A 22 -0.21 7.01 18.71
C ASP A 22 -0.98 6.31 17.58
N GLY A 23 -0.40 5.28 16.94
CA GLY A 23 -1.03 4.54 15.85
C GLY A 23 -1.20 5.37 14.58
N VAL A 24 -0.45 6.46 14.44
CA VAL A 24 -0.58 7.44 13.36
C VAL A 24 0.56 7.32 12.36
N ARG A 25 0.29 7.71 11.11
CA ARG A 25 1.34 7.91 10.11
C ARG A 25 1.98 9.28 10.33
N VAL A 26 3.30 9.32 10.39
CA VAL A 26 4.09 10.55 10.47
C VAL A 26 4.76 10.78 9.12
N GLU A 27 4.58 11.98 8.57
CA GLU A 27 5.15 12.38 7.28
C GLU A 27 5.97 13.64 7.47
N ILE A 28 7.17 13.66 6.90
CA ILE A 28 8.02 14.84 6.82
C ILE A 28 8.48 15.04 5.39
N GLU A 29 8.52 16.29 4.95
CA GLU A 29 9.07 16.68 3.67
C GLU A 29 10.34 17.51 3.91
N ILE A 30 11.44 17.08 3.30
CA ILE A 30 12.72 17.78 3.38
C ILE A 30 13.31 17.85 1.98
N ASN A 31 13.54 19.06 1.48
CA ASN A 31 14.13 19.30 0.15
C ASN A 31 13.39 18.55 -0.98
N GLY A 32 12.05 18.51 -0.93
CA GLY A 32 11.22 17.80 -1.90
C GLY A 32 11.22 16.26 -1.77
N THR A 33 11.90 15.71 -0.77
CA THR A 33 11.84 14.28 -0.43
C THR A 33 10.86 14.07 0.71
N ILE A 34 9.85 13.22 0.48
CA ILE A 34 8.86 12.85 1.50
C ILE A 34 9.28 11.56 2.17
N ILE A 35 9.45 11.60 3.49
CA ILE A 35 9.72 10.44 4.34
C ILE A 35 8.45 10.13 5.12
N ARG A 36 7.97 8.89 4.98
CA ARG A 36 6.74 8.39 5.60
C ARG A 36 7.07 7.26 6.55
N ILE A 37 6.61 7.38 7.79
CA ILE A 37 6.75 6.33 8.80
C ILE A 37 5.35 5.98 9.28
N ALA A 38 4.98 4.72 9.05
CA ALA A 38 3.72 4.17 9.52
C ALA A 38 4.01 3.06 10.53
N PRO A 39 3.21 2.94 11.61
CA PRO A 39 3.25 1.77 12.47
C PRO A 39 2.88 0.52 11.66
N ASP A 40 3.50 -0.60 12.01
CA ASP A 40 3.07 -1.92 11.55
C ASP A 40 1.78 -2.27 12.29
N ILE A 41 0.66 -1.84 11.70
CA ILE A 41 -0.69 -2.18 12.15
C ILE A 41 -1.12 -3.32 11.25
N PRO A 42 -1.59 -4.47 11.78
CA PRO A 42 -2.20 -5.49 10.96
C PRO A 42 -3.32 -4.84 10.17
N ASP A 43 -3.26 -4.99 8.86
CA ASP A 43 -4.15 -4.36 7.90
C ASP A 43 -5.51 -5.07 7.93
N ILE A 44 -6.25 -4.88 9.02
CA ILE A 44 -7.54 -5.52 9.30
C ILE A 44 -8.64 -5.00 8.35
N ASN A 45 -8.40 -3.82 7.77
CA ASN A 45 -9.36 -3.07 6.96
C ASN A 45 -8.94 -2.92 5.50
N SER A 46 -7.85 -3.52 5.02
CA SER A 46 -7.77 -3.67 3.58
C SER A 46 -8.93 -4.53 3.13
N PRO A 47 -9.66 -4.13 2.08
CA PRO A 47 -10.55 -5.05 1.43
C PRO A 47 -9.67 -6.23 1.02
N LYS A 48 -9.84 -7.37 1.74
CA LYS A 48 -9.31 -8.66 1.28
C LYS A 48 -9.63 -8.67 -0.20
N LYS A 49 -8.62 -8.78 -1.06
CA LYS A 49 -8.87 -9.06 -2.47
C LYS A 49 -9.63 -10.36 -2.46
N ILE A 50 -10.96 -10.28 -2.54
CA ILE A 50 -11.79 -11.45 -2.67
C ILE A 50 -11.49 -11.89 -4.09
N ASP A 51 -10.54 -12.81 -4.23
CA ASP A 51 -10.34 -13.60 -5.44
C ASP A 51 -11.61 -14.44 -5.63
N LYS A 52 -12.69 -13.81 -6.09
CA LYS A 52 -13.94 -14.47 -6.43
C LYS A 52 -13.60 -15.49 -7.50
N LYS A 53 -13.73 -16.78 -7.20
CA LYS A 53 -13.56 -17.81 -8.21
C LYS A 53 -14.82 -17.86 -9.07
N PRO A 54 -14.74 -18.34 -10.32
CA PRO A 54 -15.90 -18.46 -11.21
C PRO A 54 -17.13 -19.19 -10.64
N LYS A 55 -16.92 -20.05 -9.64
CA LYS A 55 -17.99 -20.78 -8.94
C LYS A 55 -18.77 -19.94 -7.91
N ASP A 56 -18.25 -18.78 -7.52
CA ASP A 56 -18.82 -17.90 -6.49
C ASP A 56 -19.69 -16.77 -7.08
N PHE A 57 -19.91 -16.76 -8.41
CA PHE A 57 -20.74 -15.74 -9.06
C PHE A 57 -22.21 -16.12 -9.00
N ALA A 58 -23.05 -15.19 -8.49
CA ALA A 58 -24.49 -15.38 -8.39
C ALA A 58 -25.22 -15.20 -9.74
N SER A 59 -24.54 -14.65 -10.76
CA SER A 59 -25.12 -14.42 -12.08
C SER A 59 -24.08 -14.50 -13.20
N PHE A 60 -24.57 -14.72 -14.44
CA PHE A 60 -23.73 -14.70 -15.64
C PHE A 60 -23.12 -13.31 -15.91
N ALA A 61 -23.82 -12.24 -15.57
CA ALA A 61 -23.33 -10.87 -15.71
C ALA A 61 -22.10 -10.61 -14.82
N ASP A 62 -22.10 -11.13 -13.59
CA ASP A 62 -20.95 -11.04 -12.68
C ASP A 62 -19.74 -11.81 -13.22
N TRP A 63 -19.96 -12.99 -13.82
CA TRP A 63 -18.89 -13.77 -14.46
C TRP A 63 -18.32 -13.06 -15.69
N GLN A 64 -19.17 -12.46 -16.52
CA GLN A 64 -18.75 -11.74 -17.72
C GLN A 64 -17.91 -10.51 -17.36
N ALA A 65 -18.37 -9.72 -16.37
CA ALA A 65 -17.63 -8.55 -15.89
C ALA A 65 -16.24 -8.92 -15.34
N TRP A 66 -16.13 -10.04 -14.61
CA TRP A 66 -14.84 -10.57 -14.17
C TRP A 66 -13.95 -10.99 -15.36
N ARG A 67 -14.54 -11.65 -16.37
CA ARG A 67 -13.78 -12.12 -17.55
C ARG A 67 -13.23 -10.97 -18.38
N ASP A 68 -13.98 -9.88 -18.52
CA ASP A 68 -13.51 -8.68 -19.20
C ASP A 68 -12.38 -7.97 -18.44
N GLN A 69 -12.45 -7.94 -17.10
CA GLN A 69 -11.36 -7.44 -16.26
C GLN A 69 -10.08 -8.29 -16.39
N GLU A 70 -10.21 -9.62 -16.46
CA GLU A 70 -9.06 -10.51 -16.69
C GLU A 70 -8.42 -10.29 -18.06
N ARG A 71 -9.20 -10.12 -19.13
CA ARG A 71 -8.64 -9.79 -20.46
C ARG A 71 -7.87 -8.48 -20.46
N ALA A 72 -8.38 -7.45 -19.79
CA ALA A 72 -7.66 -6.17 -19.66
C ALA A 72 -6.31 -6.32 -18.95
N ARG A 73 -6.25 -7.18 -17.91
CA ARG A 73 -4.99 -7.51 -17.21
C ARG A 73 -4.03 -8.30 -18.09
N GLU A 74 -4.52 -9.23 -18.91
CA GLU A 74 -3.69 -9.98 -19.87
C GLU A 74 -3.05 -9.07 -20.91
N ILE A 75 -3.77 -8.05 -21.39
CA ILE A 75 -3.23 -7.05 -22.32
C ILE A 75 -2.12 -6.23 -21.65
N GLN A 76 -2.34 -5.75 -20.41
CA GLN A 76 -1.34 -4.99 -19.66
C GLN A 76 -0.08 -5.79 -19.33
N ARG A 77 -0.17 -7.12 -19.17
CA ARG A 77 0.99 -7.99 -18.93
C ARG A 77 1.77 -8.35 -20.20
N ARG A 78 1.17 -8.17 -21.38
CA ARG A 78 1.78 -8.48 -22.68
C ARG A 78 2.41 -7.25 -23.36
N SER A 79 2.28 -6.06 -22.77
CA SER A 79 3.04 -4.85 -23.12
C SER A 79 4.28 -4.73 -22.24
#